data_AF-A0A915N791-F1
#
_entry.id   AF-A0A915N791-F1
#
_cell.length_a   1.000
_cell.length_b   1.000
_cell.length_c   1.000
_cell.angle_alpha   90.00
_cell.angle_beta   90.00
_cell.angle_gamma   90.00
#
_symmetry.space_group_name_H-M   'P 1'
#
loop_
_entity.id
_entity.type
_entity.pdbx_description
1 polymer ?
#
loop_
_entity_poly.entity_id
_entity_poly.type
_entity_poly.pdbx_seq_one_letter_code
_entity_poly.pdbx_strand_id
1 'polypeptide(L)'
;MIGYNVTQKYFHRSLHSTCNILIAANALCTAIFEPTLSIGLIIAISGINFIKVNTCFYLQFLPAFFGNLTLATMLAIGFDRVINILFASFWM
;
A
#
# COMPACT_ATOMS: atom_id res chain seq x y z
N MET A 1 -4.24 -14.42 -25.29
CA MET A 1 -3.54 -13.20 -25.77
C MET A 1 -4.27 -11.91 -25.34
N ILE A 2 -4.58 -11.73 -24.05
CA ILE A 2 -5.25 -10.51 -23.53
C ILE A 2 -4.40 -9.81 -22.43
N GLY A 3 -3.39 -10.48 -21.88
CA GLY A 3 -2.57 -9.98 -20.76
C GLY A 3 -1.46 -8.98 -21.11
N TYR A 4 -1.05 -8.84 -22.38
CA TYR A 4 0.07 -7.95 -22.76
C TYR A 4 -0.34 -6.48 -22.97
N ASN A 5 -1.63 -6.21 -23.22
CA ASN A 5 -2.10 -4.83 -23.49
C ASN A 5 -2.33 -4.01 -22.21
N VAL A 6 -2.48 -4.65 -21.05
CA VAL A 6 -2.68 -3.94 -19.78
C VAL A 6 -1.36 -3.42 -19.23
N THR A 7 -0.26 -4.16 -19.40
CA THR A 7 1.06 -3.79 -18.86
C THR A 7 1.75 -2.64 -19.61
N GLN A 8 1.52 -2.49 -20.92
CA GLN A 8 2.08 -1.39 -21.72
C GLN A 8 1.53 -0.01 -21.34
N LYS A 9 0.33 0.07 -20.76
CA LYS A 9 -0.31 1.36 -20.41
C LYS A 9 0.28 2.02 -19.15
N TYR A 10 1.02 1.28 -18.33
CA TYR A 10 1.63 1.78 -17.09
C TYR A 10 3.10 2.21 -17.26
N PHE A 11 3.74 1.87 -18.37
CA PHE A 11 5.17 2.10 -18.59
C PHE A 11 5.47 3.42 -19.30
N HIS A 12 4.88 4.53 -18.83
CA HIS A 12 5.26 5.85 -19.31
C HIS A 12 6.52 6.31 -18.57
N ARG A 13 7.66 6.37 -19.26
CA ARG A 13 8.98 6.69 -18.67
C ARG A 13 9.01 8.06 -17.95
N SER A 14 8.09 8.97 -18.28
CA SER A 14 7.95 10.27 -17.60
C SER A 14 7.24 10.20 -16.23
N LEU A 15 6.67 9.05 -15.87
CA LEU A 15 6.03 8.84 -14.56
C LEU A 15 7.01 8.30 -13.51
N HIS A 16 8.28 8.06 -13.83
CA HIS A 16 9.28 7.50 -12.89
C HIS A 16 9.86 8.54 -11.91
N SER A 17 9.05 9.53 -11.50
CA SER A 17 9.41 10.44 -10.42
C SER A 17 9.31 9.71 -9.07
N THR A 18 10.18 10.06 -8.12
CA THR A 18 10.26 9.45 -6.78
C THR A 18 8.88 9.38 -6.11
N CYS A 19 8.05 10.42 -6.26
CA CYS A 19 6.68 10.45 -5.73
C CYS A 19 5.79 9.33 -6.31
N ASN A 20 5.90 9.02 -7.60
CA ASN A 20 5.06 7.99 -8.23
C ASN A 20 5.49 6.57 -7.85
N ILE A 21 6.78 6.38 -7.54
CA ILE A 21 7.28 5.13 -6.96
C ILE A 21 6.71 4.94 -5.56
N LEU A 22 6.68 5.99 -4.73
CA LEU A 22 6.04 5.93 -3.42
C LEU A 22 4.53 5.65 -3.52
N ILE A 23 3.83 6.26 -4.48
CA ILE A 23 2.40 6.01 -4.70
C ILE A 23 2.16 4.54 -5.11
N ALA A 24 2.98 4.01 -6.01
CA ALA A 24 2.88 2.61 -6.44
C ALA A 24 3.17 1.65 -5.27
N ALA A 25 4.21 1.93 -4.46
CA ALA A 25 4.53 1.15 -3.27
C ALA A 25 3.39 1.19 -2.24
N ASN A 26 2.80 2.37 -2.01
CA ASN A 26 1.64 2.53 -1.13
C ASN A 26 0.43 1.73 -1.64
N ALA A 27 0.15 1.78 -2.94
CA ALA A 27 -0.95 1.01 -3.54
C ALA A 27 -0.75 -0.51 -3.39
N LEU A 28 0.49 -1.00 -3.54
CA LEU A 28 0.82 -2.41 -3.29
C LEU A 28 0.62 -2.79 -1.82
N CYS A 29 1.03 -1.94 -0.88
CA CYS A 29 0.84 -2.18 0.55
C CYS A 29 -0.65 -2.24 0.91
N THR A 30 -1.46 -1.31 0.38
CA THR A 30 -2.92 -1.32 0.58
C THR A 30 -3.58 -2.55 -0.02
N ALA A 31 -3.16 -2.97 -1.21
CA ALA A 31 -3.69 -4.17 -1.87
C ALA A 31 -3.41 -5.47 -1.11
N ILE A 32 -2.34 -5.51 -0.29
CA ILE A 32 -2.02 -6.64 0.58
C ILE A 32 -2.76 -6.52 1.93
N PHE A 33 -2.86 -5.31 2.46
CA PHE A 33 -3.47 -5.01 3.75
C PHE A 33 -4.99 -5.29 3.77
N GLU A 34 -5.73 -4.74 2.80
CA GLU A 34 -7.20 -4.86 2.72
C GLU A 34 -7.71 -6.30 2.77
N PRO A 35 -7.27 -7.23 1.89
CA PRO A 35 -7.77 -8.59 1.89
C PRO A 35 -7.39 -9.34 3.16
N THR A 36 -6.25 -9.02 3.77
CA THR A 36 -5.81 -9.65 5.03
C THR A 36 -6.77 -9.30 6.18
N LEU A 37 -7.27 -8.06 6.20
CA LEU A 37 -8.31 -7.61 7.14
C LEU A 37 -9.65 -8.29 6.88
N SER A 38 -10.06 -8.42 5.61
CA SER A 38 -11.27 -9.14 5.23
C SER A 38 -11.23 -10.61 5.65
N ILE A 39 -10.10 -11.28 5.50
CA ILE A 39 -9.90 -12.68 5.94
C ILE A 39 -10.05 -12.79 7.47
N GLY A 40 -9.44 -11.86 8.22
CA GLY A 40 -9.58 -11.79 9.68
C GLY A 40 -11.03 -11.59 10.13
N LEU A 41 -11.79 -10.75 9.42
CA LEU A 41 -13.20 -10.52 9.69
C LEU A 41 -14.05 -11.77 9.44
N ILE A 42 -13.83 -12.47 8.31
CA ILE A 42 -14.54 -13.71 7.99
C ILE A 42 -14.30 -14.77 9.08
N ILE A 43 -13.06 -14.88 9.56
CA ILE A 43 -12.69 -15.77 10.66
C ILE A 43 -13.45 -15.41 11.95
N ALA A 44 -13.50 -14.13 12.30
CA ALA A 44 -14.19 -13.64 13.49
C ALA A 44 -15.70 -13.91 13.44
N ILE A 45 -16.33 -13.69 12.28
CA ILE A 45 -17.77 -13.94 12.07
C ILE A 45 -18.08 -15.44 12.04
N SER A 46 -17.18 -16.26 11.49
CA SER A 46 -17.35 -17.72 11.38
C SER A 46 -17.24 -18.44 12.74
N GLY A 47 -16.82 -17.75 13.81
CA GLY A 47 -16.75 -18.31 15.16
C GLY A 47 -15.74 -19.44 15.33
N ILE A 48 -14.80 -19.58 14.39
CA ILE A 48 -13.76 -20.62 14.40
C ILE A 48 -12.69 -20.21 15.43
N ASN A 49 -12.89 -20.59 16.69
CA ASN A 49 -12.00 -20.22 17.80
C ASN A 49 -10.66 -20.99 17.82
N PHE A 50 -10.51 -22.06 17.04
CA PHE A 50 -9.31 -22.92 17.03
C PHE A 50 -8.46 -22.70 15.78
N ILE A 51 -7.85 -21.53 15.68
CA ILE A 51 -6.75 -21.29 14.72
C ILE A 51 -5.43 -21.54 15.42
N LYS A 52 -4.51 -22.26 14.76
CA LYS A 52 -3.16 -22.48 15.29
C LYS A 52 -2.50 -21.13 15.58
N VAL A 53 -1.89 -20.99 16.75
CA VAL A 53 -1.25 -19.74 17.22
C VAL A 53 -0.28 -19.16 16.18
N ASN A 54 0.49 -20.01 15.50
CA ASN A 54 1.40 -19.59 14.43
C ASN A 54 0.65 -18.87 13.29
N THR A 55 -0.48 -19.42 12.84
CA THR A 55 -1.28 -18.82 11.76
C THR A 55 -1.90 -17.51 12.22
N CYS A 56 -2.40 -17.43 13.46
CA CYS A 56 -2.97 -16.20 14.02
C CYS A 56 -1.90 -15.09 14.14
N PHE A 57 -0.68 -15.44 14.55
CA PHE A 57 0.44 -14.49 14.62
C PHE A 57 0.72 -13.87 13.25
N TYR A 58 0.83 -14.67 12.18
CA TYR A 58 1.00 -14.12 10.83
C TYR A 58 -0.20 -13.32 10.37
N LEU A 59 -1.42 -13.79 10.67
CA LEU A 59 -2.66 -13.10 10.29
C LEU A 59 -2.77 -11.70 10.93
N GLN A 60 -2.14 -11.49 12.07
CA GLN A 60 -2.18 -10.22 12.80
C GLN A 60 -0.93 -9.36 12.57
N PHE A 61 0.23 -9.99 12.43
CA PHE A 61 1.49 -9.31 12.11
C PHE A 61 1.49 -8.71 10.71
N LEU A 62 0.98 -9.46 9.71
CA LEU A 62 0.94 -9.00 8.32
C LEU A 62 0.14 -7.69 8.16
N PRO A 63 -1.14 -7.59 8.60
CA PRO A 63 -1.89 -6.35 8.45
C PRO A 63 -1.33 -5.24 9.33
N ALA A 64 -0.80 -5.53 10.52
CA ALA A 64 -0.15 -4.52 11.36
C ALA A 64 1.09 -3.93 10.67
N PHE A 65 1.93 -4.76 10.07
CA PHE A 65 3.14 -4.31 9.39
C PHE A 65 2.81 -3.51 8.12
N PHE A 66 1.99 -4.06 7.23
CA PHE A 66 1.61 -3.37 5.99
C PHE A 66 0.77 -2.12 6.24
N GLY A 67 -0.10 -2.12 7.26
CA GLY A 67 -0.86 -0.93 7.65
C GLY A 67 0.04 0.23 8.10
N ASN A 68 1.03 -0.05 8.96
CA ASN A 68 2.02 0.95 9.38
C ASN A 68 2.90 1.42 8.20
N LEU A 69 3.27 0.51 7.31
CA LEU A 69 4.06 0.84 6.12
C LEU A 69 3.29 1.77 5.17
N THR A 70 2.00 1.48 4.92
CA THR A 70 1.09 2.35 4.14
C THR A 70 1.00 3.75 4.76
N LEU A 71 0.86 3.84 6.08
CA LEU A 71 0.78 5.14 6.77
C LEU A 71 2.08 5.94 6.60
N ALA A 72 3.24 5.29 6.74
CA ALA A 72 4.54 5.91 6.55
C ALA A 72 4.76 6.37 5.09
N THR A 73 4.37 5.56 4.10
CA THR A 73 4.48 5.93 2.69
C THR A 73 3.53 7.06 2.31
N MET A 74 2.30 7.09 2.84
CA MET A 74 1.38 8.21 2.67
C MET A 74 1.95 9.51 3.23
N LEU A 75 2.53 9.45 4.44
CA LEU A 75 3.16 10.62 5.05
C LEU A 75 4.32 11.15 4.20
N ALA A 76 5.18 10.25 3.71
CA ALA A 76 6.30 10.60 2.85
C ALA A 76 5.87 11.23 1.51
N ILE A 77 4.77 10.74 0.89
CA ILE A 77 4.17 11.37 -0.29
C ILE A 77 3.67 12.78 0.03
N GLY A 78 3.02 12.96 1.18
CA GLY A 78 2.56 14.26 1.65
C GLY A 78 3.72 15.26 1.79
N PHE A 79 4.81 14.85 2.44
CA PHE A 79 6.00 15.67 2.58
C PHE A 79 6.64 16.04 1.24
N ASP A 80 6.80 15.09 0.33
CA ASP A 80 7.37 15.34 -1.01
C ASP A 80 6.56 16.42 -1.76
N ARG A 81 5.23 16.37 -1.66
CA ARG A 81 4.34 17.36 -2.28
C ARG A 81 4.41 18.72 -1.61
N VAL A 82 4.40 18.78 -0.28
CA VAL A 82 4.49 20.04 0.47
C VAL A 82 5.81 20.75 0.21
N ILE A 83 6.92 20.01 0.22
CA ILE A 83 8.25 20.55 -0.07
C ILE A 83 8.27 21.13 -1.49
N ASN A 84 7.77 20.38 -2.48
CA ASN A 84 7.77 20.85 -3.86
C ASN A 84 6.93 22.13 -4.06
N ILE A 85 5.78 22.24 -3.38
CA ILE A 85 4.96 23.46 -3.42
C ILE A 85 5.68 24.62 -2.72
N LEU A 86 6.25 24.40 -1.53
CA LEU A 86 6.97 25.45 -0.79
C LEU A 86 8.18 25.98 -1.58
N PHE A 87 8.96 25.11 -2.21
CA PHE A 87 10.07 25.52 -3.06
C PHE A 87 9.59 26.23 -4.33
N ALA A 88 8.52 25.77 -4.96
CA ALA A 88 7.93 26.45 -6.11
C ALA A 88 7.41 27.86 -5.74
N SER A 89 6.83 28.03 -4.56
CA SER A 89 6.36 29.32 -4.06
C SER A 89 7.49 30.22 -3.54
N PHE A 90 8.62 29.66 -3.10
CA PHE A 90 9.79 30.43 -2.67
C PHE A 90 10.67 30.88 -3.84
N TRP A 91 10.63 30.16 -4.97
CA TRP A 91 11.38 30.48 -6.19
C TRP A 91 10.60 31.40 -7.16
N MET A 92 9.32 31.64 -6.91
CA MET A 92 8.50 32.68 -7.58
C MET A 92 8.60 34.01 -6.85
#